data_AF-X0T0F0-F1
#
_entry.id   AF-X0T0F0-F1
#
_cell.length_a   1.000
_cell.length_b   1.000
_cell.length_c   1.000
_cell.angle_alpha   90.00
_cell.angle_beta   90.00
_cell.angle_gamma   90.00
#
_symmetry.space_group_name_H-M   'P 1'
#
loop_
_entity.id
_entity.type
_entity.pdbx_description
1 polymer ?
#
loop_
_entity_poly.entity_id
_entity_poly.type
_entity_poly.pdbx_seq_one_letter_code
_entity_poly.pdbx_strand_id
1 'polypeptide(L)'
;MMSFPSENLAINGIENPTIYECHKKDFDYIREKLSVIRDLNINDKLGYDENDVLYIDKYQWGQYFRRVWYGQSRRKTEKYLDRIFTELMQYLDKYLKFLDTTPDFIVKTIDKRYKTLTGEICQFINDIIVGLYNLKKTYPEYKELKCRVDSIIMTLVDFKDKVKKNEELLRAENIIHERALSF
;
A
#
# COMPACT_ATOMS: atom_id res chain seq x y z
N MET A 1 -5.34 48.60 -2.77
CA MET A 1 -5.81 47.82 -3.92
C MET A 1 -4.66 47.73 -4.91
N MET A 2 -3.87 46.67 -4.88
CA MET A 2 -2.88 46.35 -5.91
C MET A 2 -2.73 44.82 -5.94
N SER A 3 -3.06 44.26 -7.10
CA SER A 3 -3.21 42.84 -7.42
C SER A 3 -1.86 42.16 -7.62
N PHE A 4 -1.72 40.94 -7.11
CA PHE A 4 -0.68 40.02 -7.55
C PHE A 4 -1.12 39.35 -8.86
N PRO A 5 -0.23 39.21 -9.87
CA PRO A 5 -0.58 38.68 -11.16
C PRO A 5 -0.82 37.17 -11.09
N SER A 6 -2.06 36.77 -11.37
CA SER A 6 -2.44 35.40 -11.71
C SER A 6 -2.13 35.15 -13.18
N GLU A 7 -0.94 34.64 -13.47
CA GLU A 7 -0.62 34.10 -14.79
C GLU A 7 0.03 32.72 -14.64
N ASN A 8 -0.82 31.71 -14.50
CA ASN A 8 -0.48 30.37 -14.96
C ASN A 8 -1.11 30.22 -16.34
N LEU A 9 -0.35 30.62 -17.36
CA LEU A 9 -0.67 30.37 -18.75
C LEU A 9 -0.52 28.87 -19.01
N ALA A 10 -1.66 28.19 -19.11
CA ALA A 10 -1.75 26.83 -19.60
C ALA A 10 -1.30 26.77 -21.06
N ILE A 11 -0.10 26.25 -21.30
CA ILE A 11 0.39 25.92 -22.63
C ILE A 11 0.16 24.42 -22.83
N ASN A 12 -0.69 24.07 -23.79
CA ASN A 12 -1.03 22.72 -24.28
C ASN A 12 -1.90 21.84 -23.36
N GLY A 13 -3.22 22.02 -23.44
CA GLY A 13 -4.28 20.98 -23.58
C GLY A 13 -4.25 19.63 -22.84
N ILE A 14 -3.32 19.40 -21.91
CA ILE A 14 -3.24 18.25 -21.03
C ILE A 14 -3.29 18.87 -19.64
N GLU A 15 -4.46 18.85 -19.01
CA GLU A 15 -4.53 19.20 -17.59
C GLU A 15 -3.56 18.28 -16.84
N ASN A 16 -2.57 18.88 -16.16
CA ASN A 16 -1.66 18.12 -15.33
C ASN A 16 -2.48 17.41 -14.25
N PRO A 17 -2.30 16.10 -14.05
CA PRO A 17 -3.07 15.37 -13.06
C PRO A 17 -2.88 15.99 -11.68
N THR A 18 -3.97 16.10 -10.94
CA THR A 18 -3.95 16.56 -9.55
C THR A 18 -3.07 15.64 -8.70
N ILE A 19 -2.58 16.15 -7.56
CA ILE A 19 -1.80 15.34 -6.61
C ILE A 19 -2.61 14.11 -6.14
N TYR A 20 -3.93 14.27 -5.95
CA TYR A 20 -4.85 13.18 -5.66
C TYR A 20 -4.82 12.10 -6.73
N GLU A 21 -4.97 12.47 -8.00
CA GLU A 21 -4.97 11.53 -9.13
C GLU A 21 -3.64 10.80 -9.26
N CYS A 22 -2.52 11.49 -8.99
CA CYS A 22 -1.21 10.84 -8.93
C CYS A 22 -1.18 9.75 -7.86
N HIS A 23 -1.60 10.05 -6.62
CA HIS A 23 -1.61 9.06 -5.54
C HIS A 23 -2.62 7.93 -5.74
N LYS A 24 -3.77 8.23 -6.35
CA LYS A 24 -4.79 7.22 -6.70
C LYS A 24 -4.27 6.28 -7.77
N LYS A 25 -3.63 6.80 -8.82
CA LYS A 25 -3.02 5.99 -9.88
C LYS A 25 -1.88 5.12 -9.36
N ASP A 26 -1.00 5.67 -8.53
CA ASP A 26 0.07 4.91 -7.87
C ASP A 26 -0.52 3.78 -7.00
N PHE A 27 -1.60 4.07 -6.25
CA PHE A 27 -2.31 3.06 -5.46
C PHE A 27 -2.91 1.95 -6.32
N ASP A 28 -3.64 2.31 -7.38
CA ASP A 28 -4.33 1.33 -8.22
C ASP A 28 -3.32 0.39 -8.93
N TYR A 29 -2.16 0.92 -9.35
CA TYR A 29 -1.05 0.13 -9.88
C TYR A 29 -0.51 -0.90 -8.88
N ILE A 30 -0.26 -0.48 -7.63
CA ILE A 30 0.23 -1.36 -6.58
C ILE A 30 -0.83 -2.38 -6.18
N ARG A 31 -2.09 -1.94 -6.13
CA ARG A 31 -3.24 -2.78 -5.80
C ARG A 31 -3.40 -3.91 -6.79
N GLU A 32 -3.27 -3.63 -8.08
CA GLU A 32 -3.33 -4.63 -9.14
C GLU A 32 -2.20 -5.66 -8.99
N LYS A 33 -0.95 -5.21 -8.84
CA LYS A 33 0.22 -6.09 -8.67
C LYS A 33 0.13 -7.01 -7.46
N LEU A 34 -0.40 -6.50 -6.35
CA LEU A 34 -0.50 -7.23 -5.09
C LEU A 34 -1.82 -8.01 -4.92
N SER A 35 -2.74 -7.90 -5.86
CA SER A 35 -4.05 -8.59 -5.81
C SER A 35 -3.91 -10.11 -5.65
N VAL A 36 -2.91 -10.70 -6.29
CA VAL A 36 -2.60 -12.14 -6.17
C VAL A 36 -2.20 -12.55 -4.75
N ILE A 37 -1.56 -11.67 -3.97
CA ILE A 37 -1.21 -11.93 -2.57
C ILE A 37 -2.46 -11.91 -1.70
N ARG A 38 -3.35 -10.94 -1.93
CA ARG A 38 -4.64 -10.82 -1.26
C ARG A 38 -5.45 -12.12 -1.33
N ASP A 39 -5.41 -12.78 -2.49
CA ASP A 39 -6.25 -13.93 -2.80
C ASP A 39 -5.62 -15.28 -2.40
N LEU A 40 -4.44 -15.27 -1.73
CA LEU A 40 -3.76 -16.48 -1.27
C LEU A 40 -4.52 -17.19 -0.14
N ASN A 41 -4.84 -18.47 -0.33
CA ASN A 41 -5.32 -19.34 0.73
C ASN A 41 -4.18 -20.13 1.40
N ILE A 42 -4.50 -20.78 2.51
CA ILE A 42 -3.56 -21.68 3.18
C ILE A 42 -3.18 -22.82 2.22
N ASN A 43 -1.88 -23.09 2.08
CA ASN A 43 -1.26 -24.06 1.17
C ASN A 43 -1.17 -23.65 -0.31
N ASP A 44 -1.72 -22.50 -0.69
CA ASP A 44 -1.50 -21.91 -2.01
C ASP A 44 -0.05 -21.43 -2.12
N LYS A 45 0.59 -21.75 -3.25
CA LYS A 45 1.94 -21.29 -3.57
C LYS A 45 1.88 -20.17 -4.59
N LEU A 46 2.95 -19.38 -4.61
CA LEU A 46 3.19 -18.40 -5.66
C LEU A 46 3.99 -19.04 -6.78
N GLY A 47 3.52 -18.85 -8.02
CA GLY A 47 4.16 -19.28 -9.25
C GLY A 47 4.41 -18.11 -10.20
N TYR A 48 5.27 -18.34 -11.19
CA TYR A 48 5.58 -17.39 -12.26
C TYR A 48 5.28 -18.03 -13.60
N ASP A 49 4.67 -17.27 -14.50
CA ASP A 49 4.56 -17.67 -15.89
C ASP A 49 5.84 -17.34 -16.67
N GLU A 50 5.82 -17.60 -17.98
CA GLU A 50 6.97 -17.34 -18.87
C GLU A 50 7.29 -15.84 -19.03
N ASN A 51 6.38 -14.96 -18.59
CA ASN A 51 6.50 -13.50 -18.63
C ASN A 51 6.82 -12.89 -17.25
N ASP A 52 7.21 -13.70 -16.26
CA ASP A 52 7.43 -13.30 -14.86
C ASP A 52 6.19 -12.67 -14.19
N VAL A 53 4.98 -12.98 -14.67
CA VAL A 53 3.72 -12.59 -14.04
C VAL A 53 3.38 -13.57 -12.93
N LEU A 54 3.02 -13.02 -11.76
CA LEU A 54 2.72 -13.78 -10.56
C LEU A 54 1.32 -14.40 -10.65
N TYR A 55 1.21 -15.69 -10.34
CA TYR A 55 -0.07 -16.39 -10.22
C TYR A 55 -0.13 -17.29 -8.98
N ILE A 56 -1.35 -17.68 -8.60
CA ILE A 56 -1.61 -18.63 -7.53
C ILE A 56 -1.52 -20.06 -8.07
N ASP A 57 -0.52 -20.81 -7.64
CA ASP A 57 -0.41 -22.26 -7.87
C ASP A 57 -1.25 -23.00 -6.81
N LYS A 58 -2.52 -23.25 -7.16
CA LYS A 58 -3.49 -23.88 -6.26
C LYS A 58 -3.04 -25.27 -5.82
N TYR A 59 -3.30 -25.59 -4.56
CA TYR A 59 -3.01 -26.92 -4.03
C TYR A 59 -3.85 -28.01 -4.71
N GLN A 60 -3.20 -28.92 -5.46
CA GLN A 60 -3.78 -30.18 -5.93
C GLN A 60 -3.10 -31.38 -5.27
N TRP A 61 -3.91 -32.30 -4.73
CA TRP A 61 -3.51 -33.44 -3.88
C TRP A 61 -2.41 -34.37 -4.49
N GLY A 62 -2.18 -34.34 -5.81
CA GLY A 62 -1.18 -35.18 -6.49
C GLY A 62 0.19 -34.54 -6.77
N GLN A 63 0.42 -33.28 -6.40
CA GLN A 63 1.63 -32.53 -6.79
C GLN A 63 2.81 -32.62 -5.80
N TYR A 64 2.69 -33.42 -4.74
CA TYR A 64 3.63 -33.44 -3.61
C TYR A 64 5.11 -33.67 -4.00
N PHE A 65 5.37 -34.57 -4.96
CA PHE A 65 6.75 -34.90 -5.38
C PHE A 65 7.40 -33.85 -6.29
N ARG A 66 6.63 -33.19 -7.17
CA ARG A 66 7.13 -32.05 -7.95
C ARG A 66 7.53 -30.88 -7.04
N ARG A 67 6.80 -30.69 -5.94
CA ARG A 67 6.92 -29.55 -5.00
C ARG A 67 8.21 -29.51 -4.16
N VAL A 68 8.96 -30.62 -4.06
CA VAL A 68 10.22 -30.71 -3.28
C VAL A 68 11.42 -30.20 -4.09
N TRP A 69 11.41 -30.28 -5.42
CA TRP A 69 12.55 -29.98 -6.29
C TRP A 69 12.76 -28.47 -6.61
N TYR A 70 12.08 -27.56 -5.89
CA TYR A 70 11.89 -26.14 -6.25
C TYR A 70 12.73 -25.12 -5.44
N GLY A 71 13.98 -25.45 -5.09
CA GLY A 71 14.89 -24.48 -4.42
C GLY A 71 15.06 -23.18 -5.22
N GLN A 72 15.11 -23.27 -6.56
CA GLN A 72 15.23 -22.11 -7.45
C GLN A 72 13.96 -21.24 -7.47
N SER A 73 12.75 -21.84 -7.46
CA SER A 73 11.50 -21.06 -7.46
C SER A 73 11.22 -20.37 -6.13
N ARG A 74 11.65 -20.93 -4.99
CA ARG A 74 11.54 -20.26 -3.68
C ARG A 74 12.35 -18.97 -3.64
N ARG A 75 13.60 -19.01 -4.13
CA ARG A 75 14.47 -17.83 -4.19
C ARG A 75 13.97 -16.77 -5.17
N LYS A 76 13.36 -17.18 -6.30
CA LYS A 76 12.68 -16.27 -7.22
C LYS A 76 11.47 -15.61 -6.56
N THR A 77 10.65 -16.41 -5.87
CA THR A 77 9.48 -15.94 -5.11
C THR A 77 9.89 -14.90 -4.06
N GLU A 78 10.91 -15.20 -3.27
CA GLU A 78 11.46 -14.28 -2.28
C GLU A 78 11.93 -12.97 -2.89
N LYS A 79 12.76 -13.00 -3.96
CA LYS A 79 13.25 -11.78 -4.62
C LYS A 79 12.13 -10.91 -5.17
N TYR A 80 11.09 -11.54 -5.70
CA TYR A 80 9.94 -10.81 -6.25
C TYR A 80 9.08 -10.20 -5.15
N LEU A 81 8.82 -10.95 -4.07
CA LEU A 81 8.16 -10.40 -2.88
C LEU A 81 8.95 -9.20 -2.37
N ASP A 82 10.27 -9.33 -2.27
CA ASP A 82 11.15 -8.24 -1.83
C ASP A 82 11.01 -7.00 -2.75
N ARG A 83 10.99 -7.19 -4.08
CA ARG A 83 10.77 -6.12 -5.04
C ARG A 83 9.40 -5.45 -4.87
N ILE A 84 8.32 -6.22 -4.90
CA ILE A 84 6.97 -5.65 -4.84
C ILE A 84 6.73 -4.97 -3.49
N PHE A 85 7.17 -5.57 -2.39
CA PHE A 85 7.00 -4.93 -1.09
C PHE A 85 7.88 -3.70 -0.94
N THR A 86 9.05 -3.65 -1.58
CA THR A 86 9.82 -2.41 -1.67
C THR A 86 9.04 -1.32 -2.41
N GLU A 87 8.41 -1.63 -3.55
CA GLU A 87 7.56 -0.68 -4.28
C GLU A 87 6.36 -0.21 -3.43
N LEU A 88 5.70 -1.12 -2.71
CA LEU A 88 4.63 -0.79 -1.77
C LEU A 88 5.14 0.14 -0.67
N MET A 89 6.25 -0.18 -0.02
CA MET A 89 6.79 0.64 1.08
C MET A 89 7.16 2.04 0.59
N GLN A 90 7.82 2.15 -0.57
CA GLN A 90 8.15 3.45 -1.17
C GLN A 90 6.92 4.30 -1.43
N TYR A 91 5.84 3.67 -1.93
CA TYR A 91 4.57 4.36 -2.11
C TYR A 91 3.95 4.80 -0.78
N LEU A 92 3.90 3.91 0.23
CA LEU A 92 3.34 4.23 1.53
C LEU A 92 4.12 5.35 2.22
N ASP A 93 5.44 5.36 2.13
CA ASP A 93 6.30 6.43 2.65
C ASP A 93 6.04 7.75 1.92
N LYS A 94 5.94 7.72 0.58
CA LYS A 94 5.58 8.90 -0.23
C LYS A 94 4.20 9.44 0.17
N TYR A 95 3.23 8.55 0.41
CA TYR A 95 1.88 8.92 0.82
C TYR A 95 1.85 9.50 2.24
N LEU A 96 2.56 8.90 3.20
CA LEU A 96 2.70 9.44 4.56
C LEU A 96 3.33 10.83 4.53
N LYS A 97 4.43 11.00 3.79
CA LYS A 97 5.08 12.31 3.65
C LYS A 97 4.13 13.34 3.05
N PHE A 98 3.30 12.95 2.08
CA PHE A 98 2.25 13.82 1.56
C PHE A 98 1.26 14.23 2.65
N LEU A 99 0.77 13.28 3.47
CA LEU A 99 -0.13 13.59 4.58
C LEU A 99 0.52 14.53 5.61
N ASP A 100 1.81 14.35 5.90
CA ASP A 100 2.55 15.14 6.90
C ASP A 100 2.91 16.56 6.42
N THR A 101 3.13 16.74 5.10
CA THR A 101 3.61 18.01 4.53
C THR A 101 2.50 18.88 3.94
N THR A 102 1.28 18.35 3.85
CA THR A 102 0.15 19.12 3.33
C THR A 102 -0.27 20.15 4.38
N PRO A 103 -0.36 21.46 4.03
CA PRO A 103 -0.68 22.51 4.99
C PRO A 103 -2.04 22.31 5.69
N ASP A 104 -2.11 22.62 6.98
CA ASP A 104 -3.27 22.46 7.86
C ASP A 104 -4.60 22.98 7.28
N PHE A 105 -4.61 23.95 6.37
CA PHE A 105 -5.85 24.42 5.71
C PHE A 105 -6.38 23.45 4.65
N ILE A 106 -5.50 22.82 3.87
CA ILE A 106 -5.85 21.74 2.93
C ILE A 106 -6.20 20.47 3.72
N VAL A 107 -5.60 20.28 4.90
CA VAL A 107 -5.88 19.15 5.78
C VAL A 107 -7.17 19.34 6.61
N LYS A 108 -7.48 20.57 7.06
CA LYS A 108 -8.78 20.97 7.65
C LYS A 108 -9.92 20.73 6.70
N THR A 109 -9.64 20.86 5.41
CA THR A 109 -10.53 20.54 4.31
C THR A 109 -10.06 19.26 3.63
N ILE A 110 -9.59 18.22 4.37
CA ILE A 110 -9.24 16.91 3.79
C ILE A 110 -10.39 16.56 2.86
N ASP A 111 -10.07 16.67 1.58
CA ASP A 111 -10.98 16.36 0.52
C ASP A 111 -11.52 14.97 0.84
N LYS A 112 -12.84 14.81 0.87
CA LYS A 112 -13.48 13.51 1.11
C LYS A 112 -12.82 12.41 0.28
N ARG A 113 -12.27 12.77 -0.88
CA ARG A 113 -11.42 11.95 -1.75
C ARG A 113 -10.17 11.36 -1.05
N TYR A 114 -9.37 12.16 -0.34
CA TYR A 114 -8.18 11.65 0.37
C TYR A 114 -8.54 10.78 1.56
N LYS A 115 -9.56 11.15 2.34
CA LYS A 115 -10.05 10.28 3.43
C LYS A 115 -10.52 8.93 2.88
N THR A 116 -11.22 8.96 1.75
CA THR A 116 -11.66 7.74 1.06
C THR A 116 -10.46 6.92 0.58
N LEU A 117 -9.48 7.55 -0.08
CA LEU A 117 -8.27 6.88 -0.54
C LEU A 117 -7.47 6.27 0.60
N THR A 118 -7.25 7.00 1.70
CA THR A 118 -6.60 6.48 2.91
C THR A 118 -7.35 5.27 3.46
N GLY A 119 -8.69 5.32 3.50
CA GLY A 119 -9.52 4.18 3.90
C GLY A 119 -9.35 2.97 2.97
N GLU A 120 -9.33 3.18 1.66
CA GLU A 120 -9.08 2.13 0.66
C GLU A 120 -7.70 1.49 0.82
N ILE A 121 -6.66 2.31 1.05
CA ILE A 121 -5.29 1.83 1.29
C ILE A 121 -5.26 0.97 2.56
N CYS A 122 -5.82 1.47 3.67
CA CYS A 122 -5.85 0.74 4.94
C CYS A 122 -6.63 -0.58 4.84
N GLN A 123 -7.74 -0.60 4.10
CA GLN A 123 -8.50 -1.83 3.85
C GLN A 123 -7.69 -2.82 3.01
N PHE A 124 -7.07 -2.35 1.94
CA PHE A 124 -6.24 -3.20 1.08
C PHE A 124 -5.05 -3.80 1.85
N ILE A 125 -4.44 -3.02 2.74
CA ILE A 125 -3.39 -3.50 3.64
C ILE A 125 -3.91 -4.63 4.54
N ASN A 126 -5.12 -4.51 5.10
CA ASN A 126 -5.71 -5.59 5.92
C ASN A 126 -5.84 -6.88 5.10
N ASP A 127 -6.33 -6.76 3.87
CA ASP A 127 -6.54 -7.93 3.02
C ASP A 127 -5.20 -8.58 2.62
N ILE A 128 -4.16 -7.79 2.32
CA ILE A 128 -2.81 -8.31 2.06
C ILE A 128 -2.22 -9.00 3.29
N ILE A 129 -2.38 -8.43 4.50
CA ILE A 129 -1.86 -9.03 5.73
C ILE A 129 -2.40 -10.46 5.91
N VAL A 130 -3.68 -10.70 5.60
CA VAL A 130 -4.27 -12.05 5.64
C VAL A 130 -3.57 -12.97 4.65
N GLY A 131 -3.40 -12.54 3.40
CA GLY A 131 -2.69 -13.29 2.36
C GLY A 131 -1.23 -13.60 2.72
N LEU A 132 -0.54 -12.64 3.36
CA LEU A 132 0.82 -12.80 3.87
C LEU A 132 0.91 -13.84 4.99
N TYR A 133 -0.04 -13.86 5.93
CA TYR A 133 -0.10 -14.92 6.93
C TYR A 133 -0.33 -16.30 6.31
N ASN A 134 -1.15 -16.39 5.27
CA ASN A 134 -1.38 -17.64 4.55
C ASN A 134 -0.10 -18.09 3.82
N LEU A 135 0.60 -17.16 3.17
CA LEU A 135 1.91 -17.42 2.55
C LEU A 135 2.91 -17.96 3.58
N LYS A 136 3.02 -17.31 4.73
CA LYS A 136 3.89 -17.74 5.85
C LYS A 136 3.55 -19.15 6.33
N LYS A 137 2.27 -19.54 6.35
CA LYS A 137 1.83 -20.90 6.70
C LYS A 137 2.16 -21.92 5.60
N THR A 138 2.10 -21.54 4.32
CA THR A 138 2.44 -22.43 3.19
C THR A 138 3.92 -22.87 3.19
N TYR A 139 4.83 -22.05 3.73
CA TYR A 139 6.27 -22.34 3.77
C TYR A 139 6.79 -22.50 5.20
N PRO A 140 6.38 -23.55 5.95
CA PRO A 140 6.72 -23.69 7.37
C PRO A 140 8.22 -23.87 7.63
N GLU A 141 8.95 -24.47 6.69
CA GLU A 141 10.38 -24.76 6.83
C GLU A 141 11.30 -23.64 6.30
N TYR A 142 10.75 -22.57 5.69
CA TYR A 142 11.57 -21.52 5.07
C TYR A 142 11.65 -20.26 5.95
N LYS A 143 12.60 -20.25 6.87
CA LYS A 143 12.74 -19.24 7.92
C LYS A 143 12.93 -17.82 7.36
N GLU A 144 13.73 -17.66 6.32
CA GLU A 144 14.05 -16.38 5.70
C GLU A 144 12.78 -15.69 5.17
N LEU A 145 11.95 -16.43 4.43
CA LEU A 145 10.68 -15.92 3.93
C LEU A 145 9.72 -15.56 5.07
N LYS A 146 9.65 -16.37 6.14
CA LYS A 146 8.82 -16.04 7.31
C LYS A 146 9.25 -14.72 7.95
N CYS A 147 10.55 -14.55 8.19
CA CYS A 147 11.10 -13.32 8.75
C CYS A 147 10.81 -12.11 7.85
N ARG A 148 10.99 -12.27 6.53
CA ARG A 148 10.71 -11.21 5.55
C ARG A 148 9.24 -10.81 5.58
N VAL A 149 8.32 -11.78 5.56
CA VAL A 149 6.88 -11.55 5.66
C VAL A 149 6.52 -10.85 6.97
N ASP A 150 7.10 -11.29 8.09
CA ASP A 150 6.87 -10.63 9.38
C ASP A 150 7.34 -9.18 9.38
N SER A 151 8.52 -8.88 8.79
CA SER A 151 8.98 -7.49 8.63
C SER A 151 8.01 -6.65 7.80
N ILE A 152 7.48 -7.21 6.70
CA ILE A 152 6.50 -6.53 5.85
C ILE A 152 5.22 -6.23 6.63
N ILE A 153 4.68 -7.22 7.34
CA ILE A 153 3.46 -7.05 8.16
C ILE A 153 3.69 -5.95 9.21
N MET A 154 4.84 -5.95 9.88
CA MET A 154 5.16 -4.91 10.87
C MET A 154 5.15 -3.52 10.24
N THR A 155 5.79 -3.32 9.09
CA THR A 155 5.80 -2.01 8.43
C THR A 155 4.42 -1.56 7.96
N LEU A 156 3.59 -2.50 7.50
CA LEU A 156 2.19 -2.24 7.13
C LEU A 156 1.33 -1.81 8.33
N VAL A 157 1.55 -2.42 9.49
CA VAL A 157 0.90 -2.02 10.75
C VAL A 157 1.38 -0.63 11.17
N ASP A 158 2.69 -0.39 11.15
CA ASP A 158 3.26 0.92 11.49
C ASP A 158 2.71 2.05 10.62
N PHE A 159 2.53 1.81 9.32
CA PHE A 159 1.88 2.77 8.41
C PHE A 159 0.47 3.11 8.88
N LYS A 160 -0.36 2.11 9.19
CA LYS A 160 -1.73 2.32 9.63
C LYS A 160 -1.80 3.10 10.94
N ASP A 161 -0.89 2.83 11.87
CA ASP A 161 -0.81 3.52 13.15
C ASP A 161 -0.43 4.99 12.96
N LYS A 162 0.52 5.29 12.07
CA LYS A 162 0.88 6.68 11.71
C LYS A 162 -0.29 7.43 11.09
N VAL A 163 -1.01 6.81 10.15
CA VAL A 163 -2.21 7.39 9.55
C VAL A 163 -3.26 7.71 10.62
N LYS A 164 -3.53 6.77 11.53
CA LYS A 164 -4.51 6.95 12.60
C LYS A 164 -4.11 8.10 13.53
N LYS A 165 -2.83 8.18 13.92
CA LYS A 165 -2.31 9.26 14.75
C LYS A 165 -2.48 10.63 14.09
N ASN A 166 -2.20 10.73 12.79
CA ASN A 166 -2.44 11.96 12.03
C ASN A 166 -3.92 12.35 12.03
N GLU A 167 -4.84 11.40 11.85
CA GLU A 167 -6.27 11.69 11.95
C GLU A 167 -6.70 12.19 13.35
N GLU A 168 -6.11 11.65 14.42
CA GLU A 168 -6.42 12.05 15.79
C GLU A 168 -5.91 13.47 16.11
N LEU A 169 -4.70 13.82 15.64
CA LEU A 169 -4.13 15.16 15.80
C LEU A 169 -5.00 16.22 15.12
N LEU A 170 -5.44 15.96 13.89
CA LEU A 170 -6.30 16.88 13.14
C LEU A 170 -7.65 17.10 13.80
N ARG A 171 -8.23 16.05 14.40
CA ARG A 171 -9.47 16.19 15.17
C ARG A 171 -9.26 17.06 16.41
N ALA A 172 -8.15 16.88 17.12
CA ALA A 172 -7.83 17.68 18.30
C ALA A 172 -7.65 19.17 17.96
N GLU A 173 -6.93 19.47 16.87
CA GLU A 173 -6.71 20.85 16.39
C GLU A 173 -8.01 21.54 15.97
N ASN A 174 -8.92 20.82 15.30
CA ASN A 174 -10.23 21.36 14.94
C ASN A 174 -11.06 21.74 16.17
N ILE A 175 -11.08 20.88 17.19
CA ILE A 175 -11.79 21.17 18.46
C ILE A 175 -11.22 22.42 19.14
N ILE A 176 -9.89 22.56 19.16
CA ILE A 176 -9.23 23.74 19.74
C ILE A 176 -9.60 25.01 18.94
N HIS A 177 -9.59 24.93 17.61
CA HIS A 177 -9.92 26.05 16.74
C HIS A 177 -11.39 26.50 16.90
N GLU A 178 -12.34 25.56 16.92
CA GLU A 178 -13.76 25.87 17.15
C GLU A 178 -13.99 26.53 18.50
N ARG A 179 -13.31 26.06 19.56
CA ARG A 179 -13.35 26.69 20.88
C ARG A 179 -12.80 28.12 20.83
N ALA A 180 -11.66 28.34 20.17
CA ALA A 180 -11.05 29.66 20.05
C ALA A 180 -11.95 30.68 19.32
N LEU A 181 -12.77 30.24 18.36
CA LEU A 181 -13.73 31.11 17.65
C LEU A 181 -15.02 31.39 18.46
N SER A 182 -15.27 30.61 19.51
CA SER A 182 -16.45 30.75 20.38
C SER A 182 -16.25 31.69 21.57
N PHE A 183 -15.02 32.21 21.76
CA PHE A 183 -14.66 33.22 22.76
C PHE A 183 -14.48 34.59 22.11
#